data_AF-A0A6I1EV16-F1
#
_entry.id   AF-A0A6I1EV16-F1
#
_cell.length_a   1.000
_cell.length_b   1.000
_cell.length_c   1.000
_cell.angle_alpha   90.00
_cell.angle_beta   90.00
_cell.angle_gamma   90.00
#
_symmetry.space_group_name_H-M   'P 1'
#
loop_
_entity.id
_entity.type
_entity.pdbx_description
1 polymer ?
#
loop_
_entity_poly.entity_id
_entity_poly.type
_entity_poly.pdbx_seq_one_letter_code
_entity_poly.pdbx_strand_id
1 'polypeptide(L)'
;MESNIYKERRESPELLIYKSLMNRMKLTDKEKQYGEYLVKGYEGEKQLDYFTEALTSNCMILNDLFLEVDRRVFQLDTTIITAEQIFILK
;
A
#
# COMPACT_ATOMS: atom_id res chain seq x y z
N MET A 1 -8.04 -13.23 18.31
CA MET A 1 -7.83 -13.68 16.92
C MET A 1 -6.61 -12.94 16.45
N GLU A 2 -5.53 -13.65 16.19
CA GLU A 2 -4.29 -13.03 15.70
C GLU A 2 -4.58 -12.43 14.32
N SER A 3 -4.24 -11.16 14.13
CA SER A 3 -4.35 -10.51 12.82
C SER A 3 -3.36 -11.17 11.88
N ASN A 4 -3.83 -11.65 10.73
CA ASN A 4 -3.00 -12.23 9.66
C ASN A 4 -2.07 -11.19 8.99
N ILE A 5 -2.12 -9.92 9.41
CA ILE A 5 -1.32 -8.80 8.88
C ILE A 5 -0.01 -8.71 9.66
N TYR A 6 1.11 -8.99 8.98
CA TYR A 6 2.46 -8.90 9.55
C TYR A 6 3.17 -7.60 9.19
N LYS A 7 2.75 -6.95 8.10
CA LYS A 7 3.16 -5.60 7.76
C LYS A 7 1.94 -4.79 7.35
N GLU A 8 1.56 -3.86 8.23
CA GLU A 8 0.48 -2.92 7.97
C GLU A 8 0.83 -1.99 6.82
N ARG A 9 -0.20 -1.65 6.04
CA ARG A 9 -0.10 -0.62 5.00
C ARG A 9 0.13 0.73 5.64
N ARG A 10 0.99 1.54 5.01
CA ARG A 10 1.26 2.91 5.49
C ARG A 10 1.19 3.89 4.36
N GLU A 11 0.75 5.11 4.67
CA GLU A 11 0.83 6.20 3.72
C GLU A 11 2.29 6.43 3.32
N SER A 12 2.51 6.56 2.01
CA SER A 12 3.84 6.86 1.50
C SER A 12 4.32 8.21 2.03
N PRO A 13 5.65 8.41 2.21
CA PRO A 13 6.19 9.71 2.59
C PRO A 13 5.72 10.84 1.69
N GLU A 14 5.56 10.55 0.40
CA GLU A 14 5.07 11.49 -0.59
C GLU A 14 3.63 11.91 -0.36
N LEU A 15 2.72 10.96 -0.07
CA LEU A 15 1.34 11.26 0.28
C LEU A 15 1.25 12.08 1.57
N LEU A 16 2.08 11.77 2.58
CA LEU A 16 2.17 12.54 3.82
C LEU A 16 2.66 13.98 3.57
N ILE A 17 3.66 14.17 2.71
CA ILE A 17 4.16 15.48 2.31
C ILE A 17 3.05 16.26 1.59
N TYR A 18 2.38 15.65 0.61
CA TYR A 18 1.28 16.28 -0.11
C TYR A 18 0.17 16.75 0.85
N LYS A 19 -0.28 15.88 1.76
CA LYS A 19 -1.29 16.22 2.77
C LYS A 19 -0.84 17.38 3.67
N SER A 20 0.43 17.43 4.05
CA SER A 20 1.00 18.53 4.83
C SER A 20 1.00 19.85 4.05
N LEU A 21 1.41 19.83 2.78
CA LEU A 21 1.47 21.01 1.92
C LEU A 21 0.08 21.55 1.59
N MET A 22 -0.89 20.69 1.27
CA MET A 22 -2.27 21.07 0.97
C MET A 22 -2.93 21.88 2.09
N ASN A 23 -2.56 21.62 3.35
CA ASN A 23 -3.07 22.34 4.51
C ASN A 23 -2.39 23.69 4.76
N ARG A 24 -1.23 23.95 4.15
CA ARG A 24 -0.36 25.09 4.49
C ARG A 24 -0.17 26.07 3.35
N MET A 25 -0.46 25.69 2.11
CA MET A 25 -0.27 26.54 0.95
C MET A 25 -1.29 26.26 -0.15
N LYS A 26 -1.44 27.22 -1.07
CA LYS A 26 -2.20 27.00 -2.30
C LYS A 26 -1.34 26.24 -3.30
N LEU A 27 -1.79 25.04 -3.63
CA LEU A 27 -1.21 24.20 -4.67
C LEU A 27 -1.72 24.62 -6.05
N THR A 28 -0.87 24.47 -7.06
CA THR A 28 -1.24 24.58 -8.47
C THR A 28 -2.18 23.44 -8.87
N ASP A 29 -2.90 23.60 -9.97
CA ASP A 29 -3.84 22.57 -10.40
C ASP A 29 -3.15 21.25 -10.76
N LYS A 30 -1.90 21.31 -11.27
CA LYS A 30 -1.07 20.12 -11.51
C LYS A 30 -0.72 19.39 -10.22
N GLU A 31 -0.33 20.12 -9.17
CA GLU A 31 0.01 19.53 -7.87
C GLU A 31 -1.21 18.91 -7.19
N LYS A 32 -2.38 19.56 -7.29
CA LYS A 32 -3.64 18.98 -6.80
C LYS A 32 -3.98 17.69 -7.52
N GLN A 33 -3.92 17.70 -8.86
CA GLN A 33 -4.20 16.51 -9.66
C GLN A 33 -3.23 15.37 -9.29
N TYR A 34 -1.96 15.68 -9.10
CA TYR A 34 -0.96 14.70 -8.65
C TYR A 34 -1.31 14.09 -7.29
N GLY A 35 -1.63 14.93 -6.30
CA GLY A 35 -2.00 14.41 -4.98
C GLY A 35 -3.33 13.67 -4.95
N GLU A 36 -4.30 14.03 -5.80
CA GLU A 36 -5.50 13.23 -5.99
C GLU A 36 -5.18 11.83 -6.52
N TYR A 37 -4.20 11.69 -7.42
CA TYR A 37 -3.75 10.37 -7.87
C TYR A 37 -3.10 9.57 -6.73
N LEU A 38 -2.26 10.21 -5.90
CA LEU A 38 -1.65 9.55 -4.73
C LEU A 38 -2.70 9.08 -3.73
N VAL A 39 -3.71 9.91 -3.44
CA VAL A 39 -4.82 9.55 -2.54
C VAL A 39 -5.61 8.38 -3.10
N LYS A 40 -5.97 8.42 -4.38
CA LYS A 40 -6.73 7.35 -5.04
C LYS A 40 -5.97 6.02 -5.05
N GLY A 41 -4.66 6.05 -5.29
CA GLY A 41 -3.81 4.85 -5.21
C GLY A 41 -3.88 4.21 -3.82
N TYR A 42 -3.63 5.01 -2.78
CA TYR A 42 -3.69 4.55 -1.39
C TYR A 42 -5.10 4.06 -0.97
N GLU A 43 -6.15 4.67 -1.49
CA GLU A 43 -7.53 4.22 -1.25
C GLU A 43 -7.83 2.87 -1.92
N GLY A 44 -7.37 2.65 -3.16
CA GLY A 44 -7.50 1.36 -3.83
C GLY A 44 -6.76 0.25 -3.08
N GLU A 45 -5.56 0.56 -2.62
CA GLU A 45 -4.76 -0.31 -1.77
C GLU A 45 -5.45 -0.66 -0.43
N LYS A 46 -6.07 0.30 0.25
CA LYS A 46 -6.87 0.02 1.47
C LYS A 46 -8.11 -0.83 1.18
N GLN A 47 -8.73 -0.68 0.01
CA GLN A 47 -9.84 -1.55 -0.38
C GLN A 47 -9.37 -2.99 -0.53
N LEU A 48 -8.17 -3.21 -1.07
CA LEU A 48 -7.56 -4.53 -1.12
C LEU A 48 -7.36 -5.10 0.29
N ASP A 49 -6.83 -4.29 1.22
CA ASP A 49 -6.65 -4.71 2.62
C ASP A 49 -7.97 -5.19 3.23
N TYR A 50 -9.06 -4.44 3.04
CA TYR A 50 -10.40 -4.83 3.51
C TYR A 50 -10.84 -6.21 2.98
N PHE A 51 -10.55 -6.52 1.72
CA PHE A 51 -10.84 -7.85 1.17
C PHE A 51 -9.95 -8.94 1.78
N THR A 52 -8.69 -8.62 2.08
CA THR A 52 -7.76 -9.58 2.69
C THR A 52 -8.01 -9.82 4.18
N GLU A 53 -8.60 -8.86 4.90
CA GLU A 53 -9.03 -9.05 6.30
C GLU A 53 -10.09 -10.16 6.45
N ALA A 54 -10.88 -10.42 5.40
CA ALA A 54 -11.85 -11.50 5.37
C ALA A 54 -11.21 -12.90 5.26
N LEU A 55 -9.90 -12.99 5.01
CA LEU A 55 -9.20 -14.27 4.93
C LEU A 55 -9.06 -14.88 6.32
N THR A 56 -9.82 -15.95 6.55
CA THR A 56 -9.81 -16.74 7.80
C THR A 56 -8.75 -17.84 7.80
N SER A 57 -8.06 -18.05 6.67
CA SER A 57 -6.97 -19.01 6.53
C SER A 57 -5.71 -18.56 7.29
N ASN A 58 -4.91 -19.52 7.76
CA ASN A 58 -3.61 -19.23 8.37
C ASN A 58 -2.66 -18.74 7.27
N CYS A 59 -2.53 -17.42 7.16
CA CYS A 59 -1.74 -16.76 6.14
C CYS A 59 -1.05 -15.51 6.71
N MET A 60 0.06 -15.14 6.09
CA MET A 60 0.81 -13.94 6.41
C MET A 60 0.64 -12.92 5.29
N ILE A 61 0.08 -11.77 5.62
CA ILE A 61 -0.13 -10.64 4.70
C ILE A 61 0.96 -9.59 4.95
N LEU A 62 1.65 -9.22 3.87
CA LEU A 62 2.72 -8.23 3.84
C LEU A 62 2.41 -7.17 2.78
N ASN A 63 2.12 -5.94 3.21
CA ASN A 63 1.86 -4.82 2.32
C ASN A 63 3.13 -4.00 1.98
N ASP A 64 3.11 -3.32 0.85
CA ASP A 64 4.13 -2.35 0.40
C ASP A 64 5.57 -2.90 0.39
N LEU A 65 5.78 -4.13 -0.09
CA LEU A 65 7.08 -4.79 -0.05
C LEU A 65 7.98 -4.28 -1.19
N PHE A 66 9.16 -3.77 -0.82
CA PHE A 66 10.24 -3.50 -1.78
C PHE A 66 11.20 -4.69 -1.79
N LEU A 67 11.33 -5.33 -2.95
CA LEU A 67 12.23 -6.45 -3.17
C LEU A 67 13.32 -6.03 -4.14
N GLU A 68 14.59 -6.17 -3.75
CA GLU A 68 15.73 -5.93 -4.63
C GLU A 68 16.22 -7.26 -5.23
N VAL A 69 16.20 -7.37 -6.55
CA VAL A 69 16.76 -8.50 -7.31
C VAL A 69 17.59 -7.93 -8.45
N ASP A 70 18.85 -8.37 -8.58
CA ASP A 70 19.77 -7.92 -9.62
C ASP A 70 19.84 -6.38 -9.76
N ARG A 71 19.94 -5.68 -8.62
CA ARG A 71 19.98 -4.20 -8.54
C ARG A 71 18.72 -3.51 -9.06
N ARG A 72 17.62 -4.23 -9.22
CA ARG A 72 16.30 -3.69 -9.56
C ARG A 72 15.38 -3.84 -8.38
N VAL A 73 14.72 -2.75 -8.01
CA VAL A 73 13.74 -2.75 -6.93
C VAL A 73 12.34 -2.94 -7.53
N PHE A 74 11.64 -3.94 -7.02
CA PHE A 74 10.26 -4.25 -7.35
C PHE A 74 9.37 -3.89 -6.17
N GLN A 75 8.32 -3.15 -6.45
CA GLN A 75 7.25 -2.92 -5.48
C GLN A 75 6.17 -3.99 -5.66
N LEU A 76 5.81 -4.64 -4.56
CA LEU A 76 4.66 -5.55 -4.45
C LEU A 76 3.65 -4.92 -3.48
N ASP A 77 2.48 -4.57 -4.00
CA ASP A 77 1.49 -3.78 -3.25
C ASP A 77 0.87 -4.61 -2.11
N THR A 78 0.56 -5.88 -2.37
CA THR A 78 0.19 -6.87 -1.34
C THR A 78 0.75 -8.24 -1.66
N THR A 79 1.42 -8.85 -0.68
CA THR A 79 1.91 -10.23 -0.74
C THR A 79 1.23 -11.07 0.33
N ILE A 80 0.66 -12.21 -0.06
CA ILE A 80 0.00 -13.15 0.85
C ILE A 80 0.75 -14.48 0.80
N ILE A 81 1.26 -14.93 1.94
CA ILE A 81 2.04 -16.16 2.08
C ILE A 81 1.21 -17.16 2.87
N THR A 82 0.98 -18.33 2.29
CA THR A 82 0.36 -19.48 2.96
C THR A 82 1.37 -20.61 3.09
N ALA A 83 0.95 -21.73 3.70
CA ALA A 83 1.81 -22.92 3.80
C ALA A 83 2.15 -23.54 2.42
N GLU A 84 1.30 -23.30 1.42
CA GLU A 84 1.40 -23.96 0.10
C GLU A 84 1.88 -23.02 -1.00
N GLN A 85 1.52 -21.73 -0.92
CA GLN A 85 1.62 -20.80 -2.05
C GLN A 85 1.92 -19.36 -1.60
N ILE A 86 2.47 -18.59 -2.54
CA ILE A 86 2.66 -17.14 -2.41
C ILE A 86 1.82 -16.46 -3.49
N PHE A 87 0.94 -15.56 -3.06
CA PHE A 87 0.13 -14.73 -3.93
C PHE A 87 0.66 -13.30 -3.93
N ILE A 88 0.77 -12.72 -5.13
CA ILE A 88 1.21 -11.33 -5.33
C ILE A 88 0.06 -10.61 -6.03
N LEU A 89 -0.42 -9.53 -5.41
CA LEU A 89 -1.49 -8.69 -5.93
C LEU A 89 -0.92 -7.29 -6.22
N LYS A 90 -1.36 -6.73 -7.34
CA LYS A 90 -1.07 -5.37 -7.80
C LYS A 90 -2.38 -4.65 -8.09
#